data_AF-A0A254PXB5-F1
#
_entry.id   AF-A0A254PXB5-F1
#
_cell.length_a   1.000
_cell.length_b   1.000
_cell.length_c   1.000
_cell.angle_alpha   90.00
_cell.angle_beta   90.00
_cell.angle_gamma   90.00
#
_symmetry.space_group_name_H-M   'P 1'
#
loop_
_entity.id
_entity.type
_entity.pdbx_description
1 polymer ?
#
loop_
_entity_poly.entity_id
_entity_poly.type
_entity_poly.pdbx_seq_one_letter_code
_entity_poly.pdbx_strand_id
1 'polypeptide(L)'
;MKKIIAFTLCAFTSASIFAALPPLTPEAQEAKTLADAKTAYAGRVGAFQLCQAINKVADQYRVPGTPAPAACTAPPPFVAPTAATPAAK
;
A
#
# COMPACT_ATOMS: atom_id res chain seq x y z
N MET A 1 22.26 -14.75 -25.25
CA MET A 1 22.69 -13.34 -25.38
C MET A 1 21.66 -12.44 -26.07
N LYS A 2 21.03 -12.80 -27.21
CA LYS A 2 20.02 -11.91 -27.88
C LYS A 2 18.70 -11.73 -27.10
N LYS A 3 18.25 -12.77 -26.38
CA LYS A 3 16.98 -12.76 -25.61
C LYS A 3 17.01 -11.87 -24.36
N ILE A 4 18.19 -11.71 -23.76
CA ILE A 4 18.38 -10.87 -22.56
C ILE A 4 18.27 -9.38 -22.95
N ILE A 5 18.85 -9.02 -24.10
CA ILE A 5 18.81 -7.64 -24.62
C ILE A 5 17.36 -7.19 -24.88
N ALA A 6 16.51 -8.07 -25.40
CA ALA A 6 15.10 -7.75 -25.66
C ALA A 6 14.30 -7.53 -24.36
N PHE A 7 14.59 -8.32 -23.32
CA PHE A 7 13.89 -8.21 -22.03
C PHE A 7 14.27 -6.94 -21.26
N THR A 8 15.56 -6.56 -21.29
CA THR A 8 16.02 -5.32 -20.65
C THR A 8 15.49 -4.06 -21.34
N LEU A 9 15.30 -4.10 -22.66
CA LEU A 9 14.82 -2.95 -23.42
C LEU A 9 13.32 -2.70 -23.19
N CYS A 10 12.53 -3.77 -23.07
CA CYS A 10 11.10 -3.70 -22.76
C CYS A 10 10.84 -3.24 -21.30
N ALA A 11 11.70 -3.64 -20.36
CA ALA A 11 11.63 -3.17 -18.97
C ALA A 11 12.06 -1.71 -18.79
N PHE A 12 12.85 -1.15 -19.72
CA PHE A 12 13.28 0.25 -19.66
C PHE A 12 12.25 1.21 -20.27
N THR A 13 11.44 0.75 -21.24
CA THR A 13 10.37 1.57 -21.85
C THR A 13 9.15 1.76 -20.95
N SER A 14 8.96 0.93 -19.92
CA SER A 14 7.92 1.15 -18.92
C SER A 14 8.26 2.24 -17.89
N ALA A 15 9.53 2.68 -17.83
CA ALA A 15 10.01 3.68 -16.87
C ALA A 15 10.02 5.12 -17.42
N SER A 16 9.80 5.33 -18.72
CA SER A 16 10.07 6.61 -19.39
C SER A 16 8.84 7.44 -19.82
N ILE A 17 7.64 7.13 -19.32
CA ILE A 17 6.46 8.00 -19.47
C ILE A 17 6.20 8.76 -18.16
N PHE A 18 7.16 9.59 -17.75
CA PHE A 18 6.87 10.79 -16.98
C PHE A 18 6.92 11.97 -17.95
N ALA A 19 5.98 12.00 -18.90
CA ALA A 19 5.62 13.26 -19.52
C ALA A 19 5.26 14.22 -18.37
N ALA A 20 5.70 15.48 -18.42
CA ALA A 20 5.24 16.48 -17.48
C ALA A 20 3.72 16.59 -17.64
N LEU A 21 2.99 15.82 -16.83
CA LEU A 21 1.55 15.88 -16.81
C LEU A 21 1.22 17.34 -16.49
N PRO A 22 0.28 17.98 -17.23
CA PRO A 22 -0.29 19.23 -16.76
C PRO A 22 -0.70 19.03 -15.29
N PRO A 23 -0.54 20.05 -14.43
CA PRO A 23 -0.89 19.92 -13.02
C PRO A 23 -2.26 19.25 -12.92
N LEU A 24 -2.33 18.17 -12.14
CA LEU A 24 -3.56 17.40 -11.99
C LEU A 24 -4.69 18.40 -11.75
N THR A 25 -5.76 18.29 -12.53
CA THR A 25 -6.97 19.07 -12.25
C THR A 25 -7.34 18.84 -10.79
N PRO A 26 -7.92 19.82 -10.09
CA PRO A 26 -8.27 19.67 -8.67
C PRO A 26 -8.98 18.33 -8.39
N GLU A 27 -9.90 17.95 -9.28
CA GLU A 27 -10.60 16.66 -9.29
C GLU A 27 -9.66 15.44 -9.37
N ALA A 28 -8.63 15.48 -10.22
CA ALA A 28 -7.68 14.39 -10.35
C ALA A 28 -6.75 14.30 -9.12
N GLN A 29 -6.41 15.44 -8.51
CA GLN A 29 -5.60 15.47 -7.29
C GLN A 29 -6.37 14.86 -6.12
N GLU A 30 -7.68 15.12 -6.02
CA GLU A 30 -8.56 14.49 -5.05
C GLU A 30 -8.72 12.98 -5.29
N ALA A 31 -8.86 12.56 -6.54
CA ALA A 31 -8.88 11.14 -6.88
C ALA A 31 -7.56 10.44 -6.48
N LYS A 32 -6.43 11.12 -6.66
CA LYS A 32 -5.11 10.62 -6.25
C LYS A 32 -4.98 10.54 -4.73
N THR A 33 -5.36 11.56 -3.98
CA THR A 33 -5.28 11.53 -2.51
C THR A 33 -6.18 10.45 -1.93
N LEU A 34 -7.36 10.22 -2.51
CA LEU A 34 -8.25 9.12 -2.17
C LEU A 34 -7.58 7.76 -2.47
N ALA A 35 -6.99 7.60 -3.65
CA ALA A 35 -6.30 6.36 -4.04
C ALA A 35 -5.09 6.06 -3.13
N ASP A 36 -4.29 7.09 -2.82
CA ASP A 36 -3.13 6.98 -1.92
C ASP A 36 -3.59 6.62 -0.50
N ALA A 37 -4.69 7.22 -0.01
CA ALA A 37 -5.28 6.88 1.29
C ALA A 37 -5.84 5.46 1.35
N LYS A 38 -6.52 4.98 0.28
CA LYS A 38 -6.96 3.58 0.17
C LYS A 38 -5.79 2.62 0.16
N THR A 39 -4.72 2.95 -0.55
CA THR A 39 -3.52 2.12 -0.63
C THR A 39 -2.82 2.02 0.72
N ALA A 40 -2.66 3.15 1.41
CA ALA A 40 -2.14 3.17 2.77
C ALA A 40 -3.00 2.36 3.74
N TYR A 41 -4.32 2.46 3.63
CA TYR A 41 -5.25 1.67 4.43
C TYR A 41 -5.15 0.17 4.14
N ALA A 42 -5.13 -0.22 2.86
CA ALA A 42 -4.95 -1.61 2.45
C ALA A 42 -3.64 -2.19 2.98
N GLY A 43 -2.55 -1.41 2.99
CA GLY A 43 -1.29 -1.80 3.62
C GLY A 43 -1.42 -2.06 5.12
N ARG A 44 -2.16 -1.23 5.87
CA ARG A 44 -2.42 -1.46 7.30
C ARG A 44 -3.25 -2.73 7.55
N VAL A 45 -4.28 -2.97 6.72
CA VAL A 45 -5.08 -4.20 6.79
C VAL A 45 -4.23 -5.43 6.48
N GLY A 46 -3.38 -5.36 5.45
CA GLY A 46 -2.46 -6.44 5.10
C GLY A 46 -1.48 -6.75 6.23
N ALA A 47 -0.90 -5.74 6.88
CA ALA A 47 -0.03 -5.92 8.05
C ALA A 47 -0.76 -6.58 9.22
N PHE A 48 -2.01 -6.18 9.48
CA PHE A 48 -2.85 -6.79 10.51
C PHE A 48 -3.15 -8.27 10.22
N GLN A 49 -3.51 -8.60 8.97
CA GLN A 49 -3.73 -9.99 8.56
C GLN A 49 -2.46 -10.83 8.64
N LEU A 50 -1.31 -10.26 8.26
CA LEU A 50 -0.02 -10.93 8.37
C LEU A 50 0.32 -11.25 9.83
N CYS A 51 0.12 -10.29 10.74
CA CYS A 51 0.30 -10.52 12.17
C CYS A 51 -0.59 -11.67 12.66
N GLN A 52 -1.87 -11.69 12.29
CA GLN A 52 -2.78 -12.78 12.68
C GLN A 52 -2.34 -14.13 12.12
N ALA A 53 -1.87 -14.17 10.87
CA ALA A 53 -1.38 -15.40 10.26
C ALA A 53 -0.15 -15.95 11.00
N ILE A 54 0.80 -15.08 11.36
CA ILE A 54 1.98 -15.45 12.15
C ILE A 54 1.55 -16.00 13.52
N ASN A 55 0.66 -15.30 14.21
CA ASN A 55 0.16 -15.73 15.52
C ASN A 55 -0.54 -17.08 15.46
N LYS A 56 -1.36 -17.31 14.43
CA LYS A 56 -2.05 -18.59 14.23
C LYS A 56 -1.06 -19.74 14.11
N VAL A 57 0.02 -19.56 13.36
CA VAL A 57 1.09 -20.57 13.24
C VAL A 57 1.81 -20.73 14.57
N ALA A 58 2.15 -19.63 15.25
CA ALA A 58 2.81 -19.68 16.55
C ALA A 58 1.97 -20.46 17.58
N ASP A 59 0.65 -20.25 17.59
CA ASP A 59 -0.27 -20.97 18.48
C ASP A 59 -0.38 -22.47 18.12
N GLN A 60 -0.34 -22.83 16.84
CA GLN A 60 -0.36 -24.23 16.39
C GLN A 60 0.85 -25.03 16.87
N TYR A 61 2.02 -24.40 16.96
CA TYR A 61 3.28 -25.04 17.37
C TYR A 61 3.71 -24.64 18.78
N ARG A 62 2.82 -24.03 19.56
CA ARG A 62 3.14 -23.49 20.87
C ARG A 62 3.47 -24.61 21.87
N VAL A 63 4.64 -24.50 22.49
CA VAL A 63 5.07 -25.42 23.56
C VAL A 63 4.50 -24.96 24.91
N PRO A 64 4.03 -25.86 25.78
CA PRO A 64 3.55 -25.49 27.11
C PRO A 64 4.56 -24.64 27.90
N GLY A 65 4.08 -23.59 28.56
CA GLY A 65 4.91 -22.65 29.30
C GLY A 65 5.47 -21.47 28.49
N THR A 66 5.30 -21.47 27.16
CA THR A 66 5.67 -20.29 26.35
C THR A 66 4.59 -19.20 26.42
N PRO A 67 4.99 -17.91 26.46
CA PRO A 67 4.07 -16.77 26.39
C PRO A 67 3.22 -16.80 25.11
N ALA A 68 2.01 -16.25 25.20
CA ALA A 68 1.16 -16.09 24.03
C ALA A 68 1.78 -15.10 23.02
N PRO A 69 1.54 -15.29 21.71
CA PRO A 69 2.01 -14.35 20.70
C PRO A 69 1.39 -12.96 20.86
N ALA A 70 2.10 -11.93 20.38
CA ALA A 70 1.73 -10.53 20.60
C ALA A 70 0.36 -10.19 19.97
N ALA A 71 -0.44 -9.34 20.64
CA ALA A 71 -1.74 -8.95 20.11
C ALA A 71 -1.61 -8.14 18.81
N CYS A 72 -2.37 -8.52 17.79
CA CYS A 72 -2.47 -7.77 16.54
C CYS A 72 -3.47 -6.63 16.70
N THR A 73 -3.05 -5.39 16.51
CA THR A 73 -3.94 -4.23 16.57
C THR A 73 -4.73 -4.10 15.27
N ALA A 74 -6.06 -4.20 15.37
CA ALA A 74 -6.93 -3.99 14.23
C ALA A 74 -6.86 -2.52 13.76
N PRO A 75 -6.70 -2.27 12.44
CA PRO A 75 -6.76 -0.92 11.93
C PRO A 75 -8.17 -0.35 12.14
N PRO A 76 -8.31 0.95 12.49
CA PRO A 76 -9.61 1.60 12.59
C PRO A 76 -10.30 1.62 11.21
N PRO A 77 -11.63 1.75 11.14
CA PRO A 77 -12.33 1.80 9.86
C PRO A 77 -11.79 2.92 8.96
N PHE A 78 -11.76 2.67 7.66
CA PHE A 78 -11.29 3.66 6.68
C PHE A 78 -12.20 4.90 6.70
N VAL A 79 -11.59 6.06 6.92
CA VAL A 79 -12.24 7.36 6.77
C VAL A 79 -11.61 8.03 5.54
N ALA A 80 -12.44 8.34 4.55
CA ALA A 80 -11.99 9.03 3.36
C ALA A 80 -11.47 10.43 3.73
N PRO A 81 -10.28 10.84 3.26
CA PRO A 81 -9.83 12.21 3.43
C PRO A 81 -10.84 13.16 2.76
N THR A 82 -11.34 14.13 3.50
CA THR A 82 -12.16 15.22 2.93
C THR A 82 -11.25 16.12 2.11
N ALA A 83 -11.70 16.52 0.91
CA ALA A 83 -10.98 17.45 0.05
C ALA A 83 -10.55 18.71 0.84
N ALA A 84 -9.28 19.06 0.76
CA ALA A 84 -8.79 20.31 1.31
C ALA A 84 -9.18 21.45 0.36
N THR A 85 -9.94 22.43 0.84
CA THR A 85 -10.23 23.65 0.09
C THR A 85 -8.91 24.24 -0.42
N PRO A 86 -8.73 24.46 -1.73
CA PRO A 86 -7.52 25.08 -2.23
C PRO A 86 -7.40 26.46 -1.56
N ALA A 87 -6.27 26.68 -0.87
CA ALA A 87 -5.98 27.96 -0.28
C ALA A 87 -5.90 29.00 -1.41
N ALA A 88 -6.87 29.91 -1.45
CA ALA A 88 -6.88 31.02 -2.38
C ALA A 88 -5.60 31.85 -2.21
N LYS A 89 -4.89 32.09 -3.31
CA LYS A 89 -3.89 33.14 -3.38
C LYS A 89 -3.98 33.84 -4.72
#